data_AF-A0A7W7RX79-F1
#
_entry.id   AF-A0A7W7RX79-F1
#
_cell.length_a   1.000
_cell.length_b   1.000
_cell.length_c   1.000
_cell.angle_alpha   90.00
_cell.angle_beta   90.00
_cell.angle_gamma   90.00
#
_symmetry.space_group_name_H-M   'P 1'
#
loop_
_entity.id
_entity.type
_entity.pdbx_description
1 polymer ?
#
loop_
_entity_poly.entity_id
_entity_poly.type
_entity_poly.pdbx_seq_one_letter_code
_entity_poly.pdbx_strand_id
1 'polypeptide(L)'
;MRRKIALAVAAPGLAVALTACGALGGLQGSGGQERQSRQAAETVATGAPSEAPKDQAPSGDAASAPSQQGEVIATRDVKAGGAELTVDITGLRRQGRLITLSWTVTNTGDTDWEMSSQLGDTPAYLGLTVAGVSLVDTANAKRYRVARTGERGTAKCVCSDYDITTAPGEVLPLYATYAAPPPDVQKINVEMPVLGVFTDVPIS
;
A
#
# COMPACT_ATOMS: atom_id res chain seq x y z
N MET A 1 12.01 -42.83 82.59
CA MET A 1 11.53 -43.75 81.53
C MET A 1 10.50 -43.05 80.68
N ARG A 2 10.78 -42.80 79.38
CA ARG A 2 9.88 -43.02 78.24
C ARG A 2 10.58 -42.53 76.97
N ARG A 3 10.54 -43.40 75.97
CA ARG A 3 11.30 -43.39 74.71
C ARG A 3 10.60 -42.51 73.66
N LYS A 4 11.44 -41.88 72.81
CA LYS A 4 11.38 -41.69 71.34
C LYS A 4 10.05 -41.16 70.77
N ILE A 5 10.08 -40.22 69.82
CA ILE A 5 10.21 -40.50 68.39
C ILE A 5 10.64 -39.23 67.66
N ALA A 6 11.58 -39.39 66.73
CA ALA A 6 12.07 -38.36 65.83
C ALA A 6 11.13 -38.16 64.64
N LEU A 7 11.01 -36.91 64.18
CA LEU A 7 10.53 -36.58 62.85
C LEU A 7 11.57 -35.67 62.18
N ALA A 8 12.18 -36.21 61.13
CA ALA A 8 13.07 -35.48 60.23
C ALA A 8 12.21 -34.74 59.20
N VAL A 9 12.36 -33.43 59.10
CA VAL A 9 11.83 -32.61 58.00
C VAL A 9 13.02 -32.11 57.22
N ALA A 10 13.19 -32.64 56.01
CA ALA A 10 14.17 -32.17 55.04
C ALA A 10 13.59 -30.94 54.32
N ALA A 11 14.30 -29.82 54.37
CA ALA A 11 14.05 -28.64 53.56
C ALA A 11 15.10 -28.59 52.44
N PRO A 12 14.72 -28.59 51.14
CA PRO A 12 15.66 -28.23 50.10
C PRO A 12 15.70 -26.70 50.00
N GLY A 13 16.88 -26.14 50.27
CA GLY A 13 17.19 -24.74 50.01
C GLY A 13 17.24 -24.50 48.50
N LEU A 14 16.39 -23.60 48.01
CA LEU A 14 16.41 -23.15 46.63
C LEU A 14 17.39 -21.96 46.54
N ALA A 15 18.64 -22.25 46.17
CA ALA A 15 19.64 -21.23 45.87
C ALA A 15 19.32 -20.58 44.51
N VAL A 16 19.01 -19.28 44.53
CA VAL A 16 18.87 -18.46 43.32
C VAL A 16 20.26 -18.08 42.84
N ALA A 17 20.73 -18.69 41.76
CA ALA A 17 21.94 -18.28 41.06
C ALA A 17 21.57 -17.26 39.96
N LEU A 18 21.84 -15.98 40.20
CA LEU A 18 21.84 -14.93 39.19
C LEU A 18 23.15 -15.00 38.39
N THR A 19 23.14 -15.70 37.26
CA THR A 19 24.21 -15.60 36.25
C THR A 19 23.74 -14.69 35.12
N ALA A 20 24.11 -13.42 35.23
CA ALA A 20 24.12 -12.49 34.12
C ALA A 20 25.36 -12.75 33.26
N CYS A 21 25.17 -13.21 32.03
CA CYS A 21 26.20 -13.18 30.99
C CYS A 21 25.64 -12.42 29.78
N GLY A 22 26.11 -11.20 29.60
CA GLY A 22 25.97 -10.48 28.34
C GLY A 22 26.84 -11.14 27.28
N ALA A 23 26.19 -11.64 26.23
CA ALA A 23 26.80 -11.99 24.96
C ALA A 23 25.69 -11.98 23.90
N LEU A 24 25.39 -10.81 23.34
CA LEU A 24 24.56 -10.69 22.15
C LEU A 24 25.40 -11.12 20.94
N GLY A 25 25.37 -12.42 20.64
CA GLY A 25 25.64 -12.97 19.32
C GLY A 25 24.32 -13.10 18.56
N GLY A 26 24.14 -12.28 17.52
CA GLY A 26 22.98 -12.29 16.65
C GLY A 26 23.40 -12.09 15.20
N LEU A 27 23.72 -13.21 14.55
CA LEU A 27 23.42 -13.61 13.17
C LEU A 27 23.44 -12.54 12.05
N GLN A 28 24.44 -12.72 11.18
CA GLN A 28 24.46 -12.54 9.73
C GLN A 28 23.13 -12.10 9.06
N GLY A 29 23.14 -10.87 8.54
CA GLY A 29 22.29 -10.43 7.45
C GLY A 29 23.17 -9.75 6.39
N SER A 30 23.55 -10.50 5.37
CA SER A 30 24.26 -10.02 4.18
C SER A 30 23.33 -9.21 3.28
N GLY A 31 23.76 -8.01 2.86
CA GLY A 31 23.06 -7.30 1.79
C GLY A 31 23.59 -5.89 1.53
N GLY A 32 24.53 -5.77 0.58
CA GLY A 32 24.65 -4.62 -0.32
C GLY A 32 25.29 -3.34 0.21
N GLN A 33 26.63 -3.31 0.28
CA GLN A 33 27.37 -2.05 0.13
C GLN A 33 27.40 -1.68 -1.35
N GLU A 34 26.73 -0.61 -1.75
CA GLU A 34 27.02 0.08 -3.01
C GLU A 34 27.83 1.34 -2.72
N ARG A 35 29.11 1.25 -3.09
CA ARG A 35 30.01 2.39 -3.25
C ARG A 35 29.57 3.14 -4.50
N GLN A 36 29.14 4.38 -4.36
CA GLN A 36 29.10 5.30 -5.50
C GLN A 36 30.09 6.45 -5.26
N SER A 37 31.07 6.46 -6.14
CA SER A 37 32.24 7.32 -6.21
C SER A 37 31.85 8.80 -6.29
N ARG A 38 32.54 9.63 -5.49
CA ARG A 38 32.63 11.09 -5.67
C ARG A 38 33.81 11.41 -6.58
N GLN A 39 33.56 12.18 -7.64
CA GLN A 39 34.49 13.14 -8.28
C GLN A 39 33.61 14.06 -9.14
N ALA A 40 33.33 15.31 -8.73
CA ALA A 40 34.10 16.56 -8.99
C ALA A 40 34.16 16.91 -10.50
N ALA A 41 33.93 18.12 -11.02
CA ALA A 41 33.75 19.50 -10.54
C ALA A 41 33.09 20.34 -11.68
N GLU A 42 32.38 21.45 -11.40
CA GLU A 42 32.69 22.88 -11.76
C GLU A 42 32.96 23.19 -13.26
N THR A 43 32.55 24.27 -13.96
CA THR A 43 32.02 25.63 -13.64
C THR A 43 31.62 26.36 -14.96
N VAL A 44 30.54 27.15 -14.92
CA VAL A 44 30.29 28.56 -15.41
C VAL A 44 30.56 29.04 -16.86
N ALA A 45 29.52 29.64 -17.49
CA ALA A 45 29.45 31.01 -18.10
C ALA A 45 28.49 31.05 -19.33
N THR A 46 27.28 31.62 -19.23
CA THR A 46 26.86 33.01 -19.59
C THR A 46 26.79 33.34 -21.09
N GLY A 47 25.56 33.60 -21.58
CA GLY A 47 25.27 34.27 -22.86
C GLY A 47 23.76 34.38 -23.12
N ALA A 48 23.19 35.57 -22.92
CA ALA A 48 21.81 35.96 -23.27
C ALA A 48 21.81 36.79 -24.58
N PRO A 49 20.69 37.35 -25.09
CA PRO A 49 19.26 37.03 -24.97
C PRO A 49 18.57 36.85 -26.34
N SER A 50 17.33 36.35 -26.40
CA SER A 50 16.41 36.74 -27.49
C SER A 50 14.94 36.63 -27.07
N GLU A 51 14.29 37.80 -27.12
CA GLU A 51 12.87 38.16 -27.21
C GLU A 51 11.73 37.25 -26.73
N ALA A 52 10.89 37.87 -25.90
CA ALA A 52 9.55 37.44 -25.52
C ALA A 52 8.58 37.41 -26.72
N PRO A 53 7.49 36.63 -26.61
CA PRO A 53 6.20 37.31 -26.54
C PRO A 53 5.40 36.93 -25.28
N LYS A 54 4.66 37.93 -24.81
CA LYS A 54 3.59 37.81 -23.82
C LYS A 54 2.50 36.89 -24.37
N ASP A 55 2.03 35.94 -23.57
CA ASP A 55 0.60 35.70 -23.39
C ASP A 55 0.30 34.82 -22.16
N GLN A 56 -0.54 35.41 -21.31
CA GLN A 56 -1.51 34.83 -20.37
C GLN A 56 -1.31 33.37 -19.93
N ALA A 57 -0.97 33.19 -18.65
CA ALA A 57 -1.14 31.91 -17.95
C ALA A 57 -2.59 31.81 -17.41
N PRO A 58 -3.40 30.84 -17.85
CA PRO A 58 -4.55 30.41 -17.08
C PRO A 58 -4.07 29.46 -15.97
N SER A 59 -4.66 29.63 -14.79
CA SER A 59 -4.56 28.73 -13.65
C SER A 59 -4.71 27.27 -14.09
N GLY A 60 -3.67 26.46 -13.88
CA GLY A 60 -3.70 25.04 -14.19
C GLY A 60 -4.46 24.28 -13.11
N ASP A 61 -5.73 23.96 -13.38
CA ASP A 61 -6.36 22.79 -12.83
C ASP A 61 -5.47 21.57 -13.11
N ALA A 62 -5.15 20.81 -12.06
CA ALA A 62 -4.44 19.56 -12.19
C ALA A 62 -5.27 18.61 -13.06
N ALA A 63 -4.85 18.46 -14.31
CA ALA A 63 -5.50 17.61 -15.30
C ALA A 63 -5.52 16.16 -14.80
N SER A 64 -6.72 15.66 -14.49
CA SER A 64 -7.01 14.24 -14.41
C SER A 64 -6.50 13.55 -15.68
N ALA A 65 -5.68 12.51 -15.51
CA ALA A 65 -5.19 11.73 -16.63
C ALA A 65 -6.37 11.14 -17.44
N PRO A 66 -6.23 10.94 -18.77
CA PRO A 66 -7.34 10.51 -19.61
C PRO A 66 -7.86 9.14 -19.17
N SER A 67 -9.18 9.01 -19.01
CA SER A 67 -9.85 7.74 -18.75
C SER A 67 -9.79 6.85 -20.00
N GLN A 68 -8.74 6.05 -20.12
CA GLN A 68 -8.79 4.84 -20.93
C GLN A 68 -9.62 3.83 -20.12
N GLN A 69 -10.96 3.92 -20.17
CA GLN A 69 -11.80 2.85 -19.64
C GLN A 69 -11.48 1.57 -20.42
N GLY A 70 -10.58 0.74 -19.86
CA GLY A 70 -10.32 -0.59 -20.38
C GLY A 70 -11.57 -1.46 -20.29
N GLU A 71 -11.57 -2.57 -21.02
CA GLU A 71 -12.58 -3.62 -20.88
C GLU A 71 -12.68 -4.05 -19.40
N VAL A 72 -13.91 -4.22 -18.90
CA VAL A 72 -14.14 -4.71 -17.54
C VAL A 72 -13.72 -6.17 -17.45
N ILE A 73 -12.72 -6.47 -16.63
CA ILE A 73 -12.16 -7.81 -16.47
C ILE A 73 -12.69 -8.54 -15.23
N ALA A 74 -13.30 -7.82 -14.29
CA ALA A 74 -14.03 -8.40 -13.17
C ALA A 74 -15.02 -7.38 -12.60
N THR A 75 -16.19 -7.85 -12.17
CA THR A 75 -17.27 -7.03 -11.58
C THR A 75 -17.71 -7.62 -10.26
N ARG A 76 -18.09 -6.76 -9.31
CA ARG A 76 -18.71 -7.15 -8.06
C ARG A 76 -19.69 -6.10 -7.57
N ASP A 77 -20.88 -6.55 -7.19
CA ASP A 77 -21.81 -5.74 -6.42
C ASP A 77 -21.57 -5.91 -4.92
N VAL A 78 -21.61 -4.80 -4.18
CA VAL A 78 -21.36 -4.77 -2.75
C VAL A 78 -22.25 -3.73 -2.06
N LYS A 79 -22.59 -4.01 -0.80
CA LYS A 79 -23.21 -3.03 0.10
C LYS A 79 -22.17 -2.55 1.10
N ALA A 80 -21.85 -1.27 1.07
CA ALA A 80 -20.85 -0.66 1.95
C ALA A 80 -21.31 0.72 2.39
N GLY A 81 -21.13 1.05 3.67
CA GLY A 81 -21.52 2.37 4.20
C GLY A 81 -23.02 2.72 4.03
N GLY A 82 -23.90 1.74 3.81
CA GLY A 82 -25.32 1.97 3.56
C GLY A 82 -25.70 2.13 2.08
N ALA A 83 -24.73 2.28 1.18
CA ALA A 83 -24.95 2.39 -0.26
C ALA A 83 -24.84 1.02 -0.96
N GLU A 84 -25.48 0.92 -2.13
CA GLU A 84 -25.31 -0.19 -3.08
C GLU A 84 -24.32 0.25 -4.16
N LEU A 85 -23.25 -0.53 -4.34
CA LEU A 85 -22.13 -0.18 -5.21
C LEU A 85 -21.85 -1.31 -6.18
N THR A 86 -21.51 -0.95 -7.42
CA THR A 86 -20.90 -1.86 -8.40
C THR A 86 -19.43 -1.47 -8.57
N VAL A 87 -18.54 -2.43 -8.39
CA VAL A 87 -17.10 -2.26 -8.51
C VAL A 87 -16.59 -3.04 -9.70
N ASP A 88 -16.00 -2.34 -10.67
CA ASP A 88 -15.48 -2.94 -11.90
C ASP A 88 -13.97 -2.76 -11.99
N ILE A 89 -13.21 -3.85 -12.03
CA ILE A 89 -11.79 -3.81 -12.38
C ILE A 89 -11.71 -3.64 -13.89
N THR A 90 -11.10 -2.54 -14.34
CA THR A 90 -10.95 -2.17 -15.75
C THR A 90 -9.53 -2.45 -16.27
N GLY A 91 -8.63 -2.88 -15.40
CA GLY A 91 -7.34 -3.41 -15.80
C GLY A 91 -6.37 -3.64 -14.65
N LEU A 92 -5.45 -4.57 -14.86
CA LEU A 92 -4.29 -4.80 -14.00
C LEU A 92 -3.06 -4.96 -14.89
N ARG A 93 -2.38 -3.85 -15.18
CA ARG A 93 -1.39 -3.77 -16.25
C ARG A 93 0.04 -3.78 -15.70
N ARG A 94 0.86 -4.74 -16.14
CA ARG A 94 2.28 -4.81 -15.81
C ARG A 94 3.10 -3.90 -16.73
N GLN A 95 3.95 -3.08 -16.12
CA GLN A 95 4.84 -2.14 -16.81
C GLN A 95 6.24 -2.26 -16.20
N GLY A 96 7.04 -3.18 -16.75
CA GLY A 96 8.37 -3.48 -16.23
C GLY A 96 8.30 -4.03 -14.80
N ARG A 97 8.85 -3.26 -13.85
CA ARG A 97 8.92 -3.63 -12.42
C ARG A 97 7.71 -3.15 -11.60
N LEU A 98 6.78 -2.45 -12.24
CA LEU A 98 5.56 -1.94 -11.61
C LEU A 98 4.34 -2.59 -12.24
N ILE A 99 3.24 -2.57 -11.50
CA ILE A 99 1.93 -2.98 -11.97
C ILE A 99 0.90 -1.96 -11.48
N THR A 100 -0.04 -1.58 -12.34
CA THR A 100 -1.08 -0.60 -12.02
C THR A 100 -2.44 -1.27 -12.11
N LEU A 101 -3.19 -1.21 -11.02
CA LEU A 101 -4.60 -1.58 -10.94
C LEU A 101 -5.45 -0.35 -11.28
N SER A 102 -6.43 -0.52 -12.16
CA SER A 102 -7.46 0.47 -12.47
C SER A 102 -8.84 -0.15 -12.25
N TRP A 103 -9.74 0.60 -11.64
CA TRP A 103 -11.11 0.18 -11.39
C TRP A 103 -12.06 1.37 -11.31
N THR A 104 -13.36 1.09 -11.33
CA THR A 104 -14.40 2.07 -11.06
C THR A 104 -15.26 1.61 -9.89
N VAL A 105 -15.79 2.57 -9.14
CA VAL A 105 -16.87 2.34 -8.18
C VAL A 105 -18.06 3.17 -8.64
N THR A 106 -19.16 2.49 -8.93
CA THR A 106 -20.42 3.11 -9.32
C THR A 106 -21.39 3.01 -8.16
N ASN A 107 -21.94 4.13 -7.70
CA ASN A 107 -23.02 4.11 -6.73
C ASN A 107 -24.34 3.83 -7.45
N THR A 108 -24.85 2.61 -7.31
CA THR A 108 -26.08 2.14 -7.96
C THR A 108 -27.31 2.26 -7.06
N GLY A 109 -27.11 2.67 -5.80
CA GLY A 109 -28.17 2.91 -4.83
C GLY A 109 -28.80 4.31 -4.94
N ASP A 110 -29.52 4.68 -3.89
CA ASP A 110 -30.26 5.93 -3.73
C ASP A 110 -29.73 6.82 -2.60
N THR A 111 -28.64 6.40 -1.96
CA THR A 111 -27.97 7.12 -0.87
C THR A 111 -26.52 7.42 -1.22
N ASP A 112 -26.01 8.54 -0.72
CA ASP A 112 -24.60 8.90 -0.84
C ASP A 112 -23.71 7.85 -0.17
N TRP A 113 -22.64 7.45 -0.86
CA TRP A 113 -21.63 6.59 -0.27
C TRP A 113 -20.48 7.43 0.27
N GLU A 114 -20.33 7.46 1.59
CA GLU A 114 -19.14 8.03 2.23
C GLU A 114 -18.02 7.00 2.27
N MET A 115 -17.11 7.08 1.29
CA MET A 115 -15.94 6.20 1.29
C MET A 115 -15.11 6.47 2.54
N SER A 116 -14.81 7.74 2.84
CA SER A 116 -13.93 8.15 3.95
C SER A 116 -12.70 7.23 4.03
N SER A 117 -12.04 7.11 5.19
CA SER A 117 -10.82 6.30 5.33
C SER A 117 -10.96 4.78 5.08
N GLN A 118 -12.12 4.29 4.63
CA GLN A 118 -12.40 2.87 4.48
C GLN A 118 -11.46 2.17 3.48
N LEU A 119 -11.06 2.84 2.39
CA LEU A 119 -10.09 2.28 1.41
C LEU A 119 -8.63 2.67 1.67
N GLY A 120 -8.37 3.48 2.68
CA GLY A 120 -7.05 4.04 2.96
C GLY A 120 -6.18 3.22 3.89
N ASP A 121 -4.98 3.74 4.15
CA ASP A 121 -4.08 3.25 5.19
C ASP A 121 -3.88 4.33 6.27
N THR A 122 -4.84 4.40 7.19
CA THR A 122 -4.86 5.37 8.29
C THR A 122 -3.60 5.31 9.17
N PRO A 123 -3.10 4.13 9.59
CA PRO A 123 -1.82 4.03 10.33
C PRO A 123 -0.62 4.65 9.61
N ALA A 124 -0.64 4.75 8.28
CA ALA A 124 0.41 5.38 7.49
C ALA A 124 0.11 6.83 7.07
N TYR A 125 -0.92 7.46 7.65
CA TYR A 125 -1.37 8.81 7.29
C TYR A 125 -1.82 8.93 5.82
N LEU A 126 -2.35 7.84 5.26
CA LEU A 126 -2.87 7.74 3.90
C LEU A 126 -4.36 7.33 3.92
N GLY A 127 -5.12 7.87 4.87
CA GLY A 127 -6.54 7.53 5.05
C GLY A 127 -7.41 8.03 3.90
N LEU A 128 -7.17 9.25 3.41
CA LEU A 128 -7.92 9.88 2.32
C LEU A 128 -7.44 9.46 0.92
N THR A 129 -6.96 8.22 0.79
CA THR A 129 -6.48 7.63 -0.47
C THR A 129 -6.88 6.17 -0.57
N VAL A 130 -6.64 5.50 -1.70
CA VAL A 130 -6.90 4.06 -1.85
C VAL A 130 -5.73 3.17 -1.39
N ALA A 131 -4.86 3.66 -0.50
CA ALA A 131 -3.63 2.98 -0.08
C ALA A 131 -3.84 1.67 0.71
N GLY A 132 -5.06 1.39 1.17
CA GLY A 132 -5.45 0.15 1.83
C GLY A 132 -5.73 -1.00 0.85
N VAL A 133 -5.94 -0.70 -0.44
CA VAL A 133 -6.10 -1.72 -1.49
C VAL A 133 -4.78 -2.47 -1.69
N SER A 134 -4.86 -3.77 -1.94
CA SER A 134 -3.66 -4.61 -2.05
C SER A 134 -3.82 -5.75 -3.03
N LEU A 135 -2.70 -6.22 -3.56
CA LEU A 135 -2.65 -7.40 -4.40
C LEU A 135 -2.09 -8.58 -3.60
N VAL A 136 -2.70 -9.76 -3.69
CA VAL A 136 -2.27 -10.96 -2.99
C VAL A 136 -1.93 -12.05 -4.00
N ASP A 137 -0.63 -12.30 -4.14
CA ASP A 137 -0.07 -13.41 -4.89
C ASP A 137 -0.13 -14.66 -4.02
N THR A 138 -1.13 -15.48 -4.29
CA THR A 138 -1.39 -16.73 -3.57
C THR A 138 -0.38 -17.82 -3.92
N ALA A 139 0.24 -17.77 -5.10
CA ALA A 139 1.24 -18.74 -5.53
C ALA A 139 2.57 -18.55 -4.78
N ASN A 140 2.94 -17.29 -4.50
CA ASN A 140 4.18 -16.95 -3.79
C ASN A 140 3.96 -16.49 -2.33
N ALA A 141 2.73 -16.63 -1.81
CA ALA A 141 2.34 -16.21 -0.46
C ALA A 141 2.75 -14.76 -0.12
N LYS A 142 2.54 -13.84 -1.06
CA LYS A 142 3.01 -12.45 -0.95
C LYS A 142 1.89 -11.43 -1.12
N ARG A 143 1.79 -10.51 -0.16
CA ARG A 143 0.93 -9.32 -0.25
C ARG A 143 1.72 -8.12 -0.73
N TYR A 144 1.25 -7.48 -1.78
CA TYR A 144 1.77 -6.22 -2.32
C TYR A 144 0.92 -5.07 -1.83
N ARG A 145 1.58 -4.06 -1.27
CA ARG A 145 0.95 -2.82 -0.81
C ARG A 145 1.18 -1.73 -1.84
N VAL A 146 0.29 -0.75 -1.88
CA VAL A 146 0.41 0.41 -2.77
C VAL A 146 1.79 1.07 -2.61
N ALA A 147 2.44 1.33 -3.74
CA ALA A 147 3.72 2.01 -3.81
C ALA A 147 3.62 3.41 -3.21
N ARG A 148 4.73 3.91 -2.65
CA ARG A 148 4.80 5.21 -1.99
C ARG A 148 5.99 6.00 -2.47
N THR A 149 5.84 7.32 -2.46
CA THR A 149 6.91 8.29 -2.69
C THR A 149 7.13 9.10 -1.42
N GLY A 150 8.30 9.75 -1.33
CA GLY A 150 8.65 10.56 -0.15
C GLY A 150 9.18 9.74 1.02
N GLU A 151 9.48 10.44 2.11
CA GLU A 151 10.09 9.89 3.31
C GLU A 151 9.04 9.50 4.36
N ARG A 152 9.46 8.84 5.44
CA ARG A 152 8.58 8.55 6.57
C ARG A 152 8.00 9.85 7.12
N GLY A 153 6.68 9.94 7.21
CA GLY A 153 5.96 11.12 7.71
C GLY A 153 5.52 12.11 6.62
N THR A 154 6.13 12.06 5.43
CA THR A 154 5.70 12.84 4.24
C THR A 154 5.25 11.97 3.08
N ALA A 155 5.22 10.65 3.30
CA ALA A 155 4.94 9.68 2.26
C ALA A 155 3.59 9.94 1.60
N LYS A 156 3.57 9.86 0.27
CA LYS A 156 2.36 9.87 -0.55
C LYS A 156 2.20 8.51 -1.22
N CYS A 157 0.97 8.04 -1.41
CA CYS A 157 0.77 6.85 -2.23
C CYS A 157 0.94 7.21 -3.71
N VAL A 158 1.31 6.22 -4.52
CA VAL A 158 1.17 6.28 -5.98
C VAL A 158 -0.20 5.68 -6.33
N CYS A 159 -1.25 6.41 -5.98
CA CYS A 159 -2.63 5.98 -6.11
C CYS A 159 -3.57 7.19 -6.16
N SER A 160 -4.84 6.94 -6.49
CA SER A 160 -5.88 7.96 -6.38
C SER A 160 -6.03 8.46 -4.94
N ASP A 161 -5.98 9.77 -4.80
CA ASP A 161 -6.72 10.48 -3.76
C ASP A 161 -8.19 10.56 -4.21
N TYR A 162 -9.11 10.84 -3.29
CA TYR A 162 -10.54 10.81 -3.62
C TYR A 162 -11.34 11.84 -2.82
N ASP A 163 -12.55 12.13 -3.31
CA ASP A 163 -13.58 12.86 -2.60
C ASP A 163 -14.32 11.96 -1.60
N ILE A 164 -14.56 12.48 -0.41
CA ILE A 164 -15.12 11.73 0.73
C ILE A 164 -16.49 11.09 0.46
N THR A 165 -17.21 11.55 -0.56
CA THR A 165 -18.59 11.14 -0.87
C THR A 165 -18.76 10.85 -2.35
N THR A 166 -19.52 9.81 -2.68
CA THR A 166 -19.94 9.45 -4.05
C THR A 166 -21.47 9.43 -4.10
N ALA A 167 -22.06 10.31 -4.90
CA ALA A 167 -23.52 10.47 -4.99
C ALA A 167 -24.19 9.32 -5.79
N PRO A 168 -25.51 9.08 -5.62
CA PRO A 168 -26.26 8.15 -6.44
C PRO A 168 -26.06 8.37 -7.95
N GLY A 169 -25.74 7.30 -8.67
CA GLY A 169 -25.46 7.31 -10.11
C GLY A 169 -24.06 7.80 -10.49
N GLU A 170 -23.25 8.28 -9.55
CA GLU A 170 -21.89 8.71 -9.81
C GLU A 170 -20.96 7.51 -10.04
N VAL A 171 -20.02 7.68 -10.97
CA VAL A 171 -18.97 6.71 -11.29
C VAL A 171 -17.62 7.32 -10.92
N LEU A 172 -16.95 6.71 -9.94
CA LEU A 172 -15.64 7.14 -9.46
C LEU A 172 -14.53 6.25 -10.05
N PRO A 173 -13.72 6.75 -11.00
CA PRO A 173 -12.55 6.02 -11.50
C PRO A 173 -11.37 6.14 -10.53
N LEU A 174 -10.72 5.01 -10.26
CA LEU A 174 -9.65 4.89 -9.28
C LEU A 174 -8.47 4.09 -9.83
N TYR A 175 -7.27 4.37 -9.31
CA TYR A 175 -6.08 3.60 -9.62
C TYR A 175 -5.14 3.43 -8.41
N ALA A 176 -4.30 2.40 -8.46
CA ALA A 176 -3.22 2.19 -7.51
C ALA A 176 -2.06 1.44 -8.15
N THR A 177 -0.83 1.86 -7.85
CA THR A 177 0.40 1.26 -8.39
C THR A 177 1.13 0.45 -7.33
N TYR A 178 1.74 -0.66 -7.73
CA TYR A 178 2.44 -1.62 -6.87
C TYR A 178 3.77 -2.03 -7.49
N ALA A 179 4.64 -2.64 -6.68
CA ALA A 179 5.70 -3.48 -7.24
C ALA A 179 5.08 -4.66 -7.99
N ALA A 180 5.58 -4.97 -9.19
CA ALA A 180 5.08 -6.09 -9.97
C ALA A 180 5.39 -7.45 -9.29
N PRO A 181 4.46 -8.41 -9.33
CA PRO A 181 4.77 -9.82 -9.08
C PRO A 181 5.81 -10.37 -10.08
N PRO A 182 6.46 -11.50 -9.78
CA PRO A 182 7.33 -12.21 -10.71
C PRO A 182 6.67 -12.41 -12.10
N PRO A 183 7.43 -12.41 -13.20
CA PRO A 183 6.88 -12.45 -14.56
C PRO A 183 5.95 -13.64 -14.86
N ASP A 184 6.18 -14.77 -14.20
CA ASP A 184 5.41 -16.01 -14.31
C ASP A 184 4.04 -15.96 -13.61
N VAL A 185 3.81 -15.00 -12.72
CA VAL A 185 2.50 -14.76 -12.11
C VAL A 185 1.59 -14.06 -13.11
N GLN A 186 0.53 -14.76 -13.55
CA GLN A 186 -0.42 -14.26 -14.57
C GLN A 186 -1.77 -13.81 -13.99
N LYS A 187 -2.04 -14.13 -12.73
CA LYS A 187 -3.28 -13.77 -12.03
C LYS A 187 -3.02 -13.52 -10.56
N ILE A 188 -3.82 -12.66 -9.95
CA ILE A 188 -3.65 -12.28 -8.55
C ILE A 188 -5.01 -12.01 -7.90
N ASN A 189 -5.08 -12.08 -6.57
CA ASN A 189 -6.25 -11.58 -5.87
C ASN A 189 -6.11 -10.08 -5.61
N VAL A 190 -7.19 -9.33 -5.77
CA VAL A 190 -7.28 -7.91 -5.41
C VAL A 190 -8.14 -7.79 -4.17
N GLU A 191 -7.54 -7.39 -3.07
CA GLU A 191 -8.25 -7.15 -1.82
C GLU A 191 -8.52 -5.65 -1.65
N MET A 192 -9.79 -5.30 -1.60
CA MET A 192 -10.28 -3.95 -1.36
C MET A 192 -11.00 -3.93 -0.01
N PRO A 193 -10.49 -3.18 0.99
CA PRO A 193 -11.22 -2.99 2.25
C PRO A 193 -12.67 -2.59 1.99
N VAL A 194 -13.62 -3.10 2.79
CA VAL A 194 -15.09 -2.89 2.68
C VAL A 194 -15.78 -3.28 1.36
N LEU A 195 -15.08 -3.30 0.22
CA LEU A 195 -15.60 -3.66 -1.10
C LEU A 195 -15.42 -5.16 -1.41
N GLY A 196 -14.55 -5.83 -0.67
CA GLY A 196 -14.35 -7.28 -0.74
C GLY A 196 -13.12 -7.68 -1.55
N VAL A 197 -13.14 -8.92 -2.05
CA VAL A 197 -11.98 -9.52 -2.72
C VAL A 197 -12.39 -10.01 -4.11
N PHE A 198 -11.60 -9.63 -5.11
CA PHE A 198 -11.65 -10.21 -6.45
C PHE A 198 -10.57 -11.28 -6.53
N THR A 199 -10.95 -12.50 -6.89
CA THR A 199 -10.02 -13.61 -7.01
C THR A 199 -9.59 -13.80 -8.46
N ASP A 200 -8.36 -14.27 -8.67
CA ASP A 200 -7.86 -14.68 -9.99
C ASP A 200 -7.95 -13.58 -11.08
N VAL A 201 -7.78 -12.32 -10.70
CA VAL A 201 -7.78 -11.18 -11.63
C VAL A 201 -6.58 -11.30 -12.58
N PRO A 202 -6.79 -11.31 -13.89
CA PRO A 202 -5.71 -11.48 -14.86
C PRO A 202 -4.79 -10.25 -14.90
N ILE A 203 -3.49 -10.51 -15.05
CA ILE A 203 -2.47 -9.49 -15.28
C ILE A 203 -2.20 -9.42 -16.78
N SER A 204 -2.31 -8.22 -17.36
CA SER A 204 -1.95 -7.93 -18.76
C SER A 204 -0.58 -7.31 -18.90
#